data_AF-A0A2P5XB15-F1
#
_entry.id   AF-A0A2P5XB15-F1
#
_cell.length_a   1.000
_cell.length_b   1.000
_cell.length_c   1.000
_cell.angle_alpha   90.00
_cell.angle_beta   90.00
_cell.angle_gamma   90.00
#
_symmetry.space_group_name_H-M   'P 1'
#
loop_
_entity.id
_entity.type
_entity.pdbx_description
1 polymer ?
#
loop_
_entity_poly.entity_id
_entity_poly.type
_entity_poly.pdbx_seq_one_letter_code
_entity_poly.pdbx_strand_id
1 'polypeptide(L)'
;MLRYQWEDAVRFWNSKKGEDRERVGTSSRQKQKFTHTARSKSFACLAEAEELSSGQKVGRLQLFDITHRKKDRSPMTSEAKEIMEKLNDKKAEYEAIASNDSFIKLEDIDNKIITEVLSPKR
;
A
#
# COMPACT_ATOMS: atom_id res chain seq x y z
N MET A 1 -30.58 20.51 -8.21
CA MET A 1 -29.45 21.11 -7.47
C MET A 1 -29.52 20.63 -6.04
N LEU A 2 -28.67 19.68 -5.63
CA LEU A 2 -28.72 19.05 -4.29
C LEU A 2 -28.21 20.02 -3.22
N ARG A 3 -29.11 20.81 -2.62
CA ARG A 3 -28.77 21.90 -1.68
C ARG A 3 -28.33 21.44 -0.28
N TYR A 4 -28.24 20.13 -0.02
CA TYR A 4 -28.05 19.58 1.34
C TYR A 4 -26.78 18.74 1.56
N GLN A 5 -25.89 18.62 0.56
CA GLN A 5 -24.72 17.73 0.67
C GLN A 5 -23.70 18.15 1.74
N TRP A 6 -23.53 19.45 1.98
CA TRP A 6 -22.57 19.94 2.99
C TRP A 6 -23.12 19.81 4.41
N GLU A 7 -24.43 20.04 4.62
CA GLU A 7 -25.08 19.89 5.92
C GLU A 7 -25.01 18.44 6.41
N ASP A 8 -25.20 17.48 5.51
CA ASP A 8 -25.06 16.05 5.81
C ASP A 8 -23.62 15.67 6.15
N ALA A 9 -22.62 16.25 5.46
CA ALA A 9 -21.22 16.04 5.79
C ALA A 9 -20.88 16.60 7.19
N VAL A 10 -21.36 17.80 7.53
CA VAL A 10 -21.17 18.41 8.85
C VAL A 10 -21.86 17.57 9.93
N ARG A 11 -23.10 17.15 9.72
CA ARG A 11 -23.81 16.24 10.64
C ARG A 11 -23.07 14.92 10.83
N PHE A 12 -22.50 14.34 9.77
CA PHE A 12 -21.74 13.11 9.85
C PHE A 12 -20.49 13.26 10.71
N TRP A 13 -19.68 14.30 10.49
CA TRP A 13 -18.44 14.51 11.24
C TRP A 13 -18.70 14.88 12.71
N ASN A 14 -19.83 15.54 13.00
CA ASN A 14 -20.27 15.81 14.38
C ASN A 14 -20.94 14.59 15.07
N SER A 15 -21.15 13.48 14.36
CA SER A 15 -21.75 12.27 14.94
C SER A 15 -20.70 11.40 15.63
N LYS A 16 -21.15 10.49 16.51
CA LYS A 16 -20.27 9.49 17.14
C LYS A 16 -19.48 8.66 16.12
N LYS A 17 -20.10 8.36 14.98
CA LYS A 17 -19.47 7.62 13.88
C LYS A 17 -18.33 8.43 13.22
N GLY A 18 -18.44 9.75 13.17
CA GLY A 18 -17.38 10.64 12.71
C GLY A 18 -16.20 10.65 13.69
N GLU A 19 -16.49 10.83 14.98
CA GLU A 19 -15.50 10.81 16.06
C GLU A 19 -14.73 9.47 16.14
N ASP A 20 -15.44 8.34 15.99
CA ASP A 20 -14.81 7.02 15.97
C ASP A 20 -13.85 6.86 14.77
N ARG A 21 -14.23 7.37 13.60
CA ARG A 21 -13.36 7.36 12.42
C ARG A 21 -12.14 8.25 12.60
N GLU A 22 -12.31 9.42 13.20
CA GLU A 22 -11.19 10.30 13.53
C GLU A 22 -10.21 9.61 14.48
N ARG A 23 -10.70 9.01 15.58
CA ARG A 23 -9.86 8.28 16.53
C ARG A 23 -9.07 7.16 15.86
N VAL A 24 -9.73 6.35 15.01
CA VAL A 24 -9.06 5.29 14.24
C VAL A 24 -8.02 5.87 13.28
N GLY A 25 -8.35 6.98 12.61
CA GLY A 25 -7.44 7.68 11.70
C GLY A 25 -6.18 8.19 12.41
N THR A 26 -6.34 8.86 13.54
CA THR A 26 -5.25 9.40 14.36
C THR A 26 -4.37 8.29 14.93
N SER A 27 -4.97 7.23 15.49
CA SER A 27 -4.20 6.07 15.98
C SER A 27 -3.45 5.37 14.85
N SER A 28 -4.08 5.21 13.67
CA SER A 28 -3.42 4.62 12.50
C SER A 28 -2.25 5.47 12.02
N ARG A 29 -2.42 6.80 11.99
CA ARG A 29 -1.35 7.74 11.61
C ARG A 29 -0.21 7.73 12.61
N GLN A 30 -0.48 7.64 13.91
CA GLN A 30 0.54 7.50 14.96
C GLN A 30 1.35 6.21 14.81
N LYS A 31 0.70 5.12 14.36
CA LYS A 31 1.35 3.83 14.11
C LYS A 31 2.07 3.77 12.77
N GLN A 32 1.95 4.77 11.90
CA GLN A 32 2.65 4.78 10.62
C GLN A 32 4.15 5.00 10.86
N LYS A 33 4.95 3.94 10.67
CA LYS A 33 6.39 3.94 11.00
C LYS A 33 7.31 4.36 9.86
N PHE A 34 6.81 4.44 8.63
CA PHE A 34 7.63 4.73 7.46
C PHE A 34 6.86 5.53 6.39
N THR A 35 7.60 6.27 5.58
CA THR A 35 7.10 7.13 4.50
C THR A 35 7.67 6.69 3.15
N HIS A 36 6.94 6.93 2.06
CA HIS A 36 7.47 6.70 0.72
C HIS A 36 8.52 7.77 0.34
N THR A 37 9.48 7.39 -0.50
CA THR A 37 10.61 8.18 -0.99
C THR A 37 10.40 8.71 -2.41
N ALA A 38 9.20 8.57 -2.97
CA ALA A 38 8.85 9.07 -4.31
C ALA A 38 9.06 10.59 -4.49
N ARG A 39 9.17 11.32 -3.36
CA ARG A 39 9.39 12.77 -3.30
C ARG A 39 8.28 13.48 -4.08
N SER A 40 8.63 14.25 -5.11
CA SER A 40 7.69 15.00 -5.93
C SER A 40 7.14 14.19 -7.10
N LYS A 41 7.66 12.98 -7.33
CA LYS A 41 7.14 12.10 -8.39
C LYS A 41 5.91 11.36 -7.87
N SER A 42 4.90 11.27 -8.72
CA SER A 42 3.76 10.40 -8.44
C SER A 42 4.17 8.93 -8.58
N PHE A 43 3.37 8.04 -8.00
CA PHE A 43 3.57 6.59 -8.20
C PHE A 43 3.39 6.16 -9.65
N ALA A 44 2.49 6.80 -10.40
CA ALA A 44 2.31 6.52 -11.82
C ALA A 44 3.59 6.84 -12.63
N CYS A 45 4.21 8.00 -12.37
CA CYS A 45 5.45 8.37 -13.05
C CYS A 45 6.62 7.46 -12.68
N LEU A 46 6.66 6.95 -11.44
CA LEU A 46 7.69 6.00 -11.03
C LEU A 46 7.49 4.63 -11.67
N ALA A 47 6.25 4.15 -11.75
CA ALA A 47 5.91 2.91 -12.44
C ALA A 47 6.31 3.02 -13.91
N GLU A 48 5.85 4.05 -14.62
CA GLU A 48 6.17 4.25 -16.04
C GLU A 48 7.69 4.30 -16.30
N ALA A 49 8.44 5.05 -15.49
CA ALA A 49 9.90 5.13 -15.65
C ALA A 49 10.58 3.76 -15.45
N GLU A 50 10.10 2.97 -14.50
CA GLU A 50 10.62 1.63 -14.26
C GLU A 50 10.20 0.65 -15.37
N GLU A 51 8.96 0.71 -15.85
CA GLU A 51 8.46 -0.10 -16.98
C GLU A 51 9.25 0.18 -18.26
N LEU A 52 9.56 1.46 -18.54
CA LEU A 52 10.41 1.85 -19.66
C LEU A 52 11.84 1.31 -19.53
N SER A 53 12.36 1.21 -18.31
CA SER A 53 13.74 0.72 -18.06
C SER A 53 13.84 -0.80 -18.06
N SER A 54 12.81 -1.50 -17.56
CA SER A 54 12.77 -2.95 -17.38
C SER A 54 12.13 -3.69 -18.56
N GLY A 55 11.33 -2.98 -19.37
CA GLY A 55 10.53 -3.56 -20.46
C GLY A 55 9.37 -4.44 -19.96
N GLN A 56 9.06 -4.40 -18.66
CA GLN A 56 8.04 -5.22 -18.02
C GLN A 56 7.08 -4.35 -17.22
N LYS A 57 5.81 -4.77 -17.13
CA LYS A 57 4.80 -4.08 -16.31
C LYS A 57 5.20 -4.16 -14.83
N VAL A 58 5.13 -3.03 -14.13
CA VAL A 58 5.52 -2.94 -12.72
C VAL A 58 4.37 -3.40 -11.83
N GLY A 59 4.61 -4.47 -11.06
CA GLY A 59 3.68 -4.98 -10.06
C GLY A 59 3.55 -4.04 -8.86
N ARG A 60 2.50 -4.25 -8.03
CA ARG A 60 2.25 -3.38 -6.87
C ARG A 60 3.29 -3.60 -5.77
N LEU A 61 3.79 -4.84 -5.63
CA LEU A 61 4.90 -5.15 -4.72
C LEU A 61 6.22 -4.52 -5.19
N GLN A 62 6.50 -4.55 -6.50
CA GLN A 62 7.70 -3.91 -7.06
C GLN A 62 7.63 -2.38 -6.92
N LEU A 63 6.46 -1.79 -7.17
CA LEU A 63 6.22 -0.37 -6.94
C LEU A 63 6.42 0.00 -5.46
N PHE A 64 5.99 -0.85 -4.53
CA PHE A 64 6.24 -0.65 -3.10
C PHE A 64 7.75 -0.64 -2.79
N ASP A 65 8.52 -1.58 -3.36
CA ASP A 65 9.97 -1.66 -3.18
C ASP A 65 10.68 -0.39 -3.68
N ILE A 66 10.35 0.06 -4.90
CA ILE A 66 10.90 1.29 -5.50
C ILE A 66 10.56 2.52 -4.66
N THR A 67 9.33 2.60 -4.20
CA THR A 67 8.82 3.78 -3.48
C THR A 67 9.27 3.84 -2.02
N HIS A 68 9.77 2.75 -1.43
CA HIS A 68 10.20 2.73 -0.02
C HIS A 68 11.70 2.47 0.17
N ARG A 69 12.46 2.52 -0.94
CA ARG A 69 13.92 2.52 -0.94
C ARG A 69 14.50 3.90 -1.16
N LYS A 70 15.71 4.10 -0.61
CA LYS A 70 16.54 5.26 -0.92
C LYS A 70 17.08 5.16 -2.35
N LYS A 71 17.70 6.24 -2.83
CA LYS A 71 18.33 6.28 -4.17
C LYS A 71 19.43 5.24 -4.37
N ASP A 72 20.10 4.84 -3.31
CA ASP A 72 21.12 3.78 -3.29
C ASP A 72 20.53 2.36 -3.22
N ARG A 73 19.20 2.23 -3.30
CA ARG A 73 18.42 0.99 -3.13
C ARG A 73 18.49 0.38 -1.72
N SER A 74 19.06 1.06 -0.74
CA SER A 74 18.99 0.62 0.65
C SER A 74 17.58 0.86 1.23
N PRO A 75 17.11 0.03 2.18
CA PRO A 75 15.86 0.27 2.87
C PRO A 75 15.94 1.55 3.69
N MET A 76 14.82 2.29 3.75
CA MET A 76 14.80 3.59 4.42
C MET A 76 14.99 3.49 5.94
N THR A 77 14.35 2.49 6.56
CA THR A 77 14.45 2.17 7.99
C THR A 77 14.52 0.66 8.20
N SER A 78 14.86 0.21 9.41
CA SER A 78 14.82 -1.20 9.79
C SER A 78 13.41 -1.79 9.72
N GLU A 79 12.36 -1.02 10.04
CA GLU A 79 10.98 -1.52 9.90
C GLU A 79 10.56 -1.66 8.44
N ALA A 80 10.97 -0.73 7.57
CA ALA A 80 10.71 -0.85 6.14
C ALA A 80 11.39 -2.11 5.57
N LYS A 81 12.61 -2.42 6.03
CA LYS A 81 13.30 -3.66 5.69
C LYS A 81 12.52 -4.90 6.15
N GLU A 82 12.08 -4.95 7.41
CA GLU A 82 11.30 -6.07 7.95
C GLU A 82 10.00 -6.28 7.17
N ILE A 83 9.32 -5.19 6.78
CA ILE A 83 8.10 -5.25 5.97
C ILE A 83 8.38 -5.77 4.57
N MET A 84 9.46 -5.31 3.92
CA MET A 84 9.87 -5.81 2.61
C MET A 84 10.19 -7.31 2.65
N GLU A 85 10.88 -7.78 3.70
CA GLU A 85 11.14 -9.21 3.91
C GLU A 85 9.82 -9.99 4.02
N LYS A 86 8.89 -9.55 4.86
CA LYS A 86 7.55 -10.19 4.99
C LYS A 86 6.76 -10.21 3.69
N LEU A 87 6.83 -9.14 2.89
CA LEU A 87 6.17 -9.08 1.59
C LEU A 87 6.78 -10.11 0.61
N ASN A 88 8.10 -10.26 0.60
CA ASN A 88 8.79 -11.24 -0.24
C ASN A 88 8.51 -12.67 0.20
N ASP A 89 8.51 -12.95 1.51
CA ASP A 89 8.17 -14.26 2.06
C ASP A 89 6.75 -14.67 1.65
N LYS A 90 5.79 -13.75 1.81
CA LYS A 90 4.40 -13.97 1.39
C LYS A 90 4.27 -14.15 -0.12
N LYS A 91 5.02 -13.39 -0.90
CA LYS A 91 5.05 -13.56 -2.37
C LYS A 91 5.51 -14.97 -2.75
N ALA A 92 6.58 -15.46 -2.14
CA ALA A 92 7.07 -16.83 -2.38
C ALA A 92 6.05 -17.90 -1.96
N GLU A 93 5.36 -17.71 -0.83
CA GLU A 93 4.27 -18.59 -0.37
C GLU A 93 3.13 -18.66 -1.41
N TYR A 94 2.67 -17.50 -1.89
CA TYR A 94 1.60 -17.42 -2.87
C TYR A 94 2.01 -17.93 -4.27
N GLU A 95 3.26 -17.71 -4.69
CA GLU A 95 3.79 -18.27 -5.94
C GLU A 95 3.85 -19.80 -5.88
N ALA A 96 4.22 -20.39 -4.74
CA ALA A 96 4.19 -21.83 -4.54
C ALA A 96 2.75 -22.40 -4.59
N ILE A 97 1.77 -21.67 -4.06
CA ILE A 97 0.35 -22.05 -4.13
C ILE A 97 -0.18 -21.91 -5.57
N ALA A 98 0.14 -20.82 -6.27
CA ALA A 98 -0.27 -20.59 -7.65
C ALA A 98 0.31 -21.64 -8.62
N SER A 99 1.50 -22.17 -8.31
CA SER A 99 2.06 -23.31 -9.05
C SER A 99 1.21 -24.59 -8.94
N ASN A 100 0.36 -24.70 -7.91
CA ASN A 100 -0.57 -25.82 -7.72
C ASN A 100 -2.01 -25.50 -8.17
N ASP A 101 -2.41 -24.24 -8.14
CA ASP A 101 -3.78 -23.79 -8.47
C ASP A 101 -3.75 -22.68 -9.54
N SER A 102 -3.96 -23.08 -10.79
CA SER A 102 -3.83 -22.25 -12.00
C SER A 102 -4.87 -21.12 -12.12
N PHE A 103 -5.77 -20.95 -11.15
CA PHE A 103 -6.90 -20.02 -11.24
C PHE A 103 -6.65 -18.64 -10.62
N ILE A 104 -5.53 -18.43 -9.93
CA ILE A 104 -5.26 -17.18 -9.21
C ILE A 104 -4.61 -16.14 -10.14
N LYS A 105 -5.27 -15.00 -10.36
CA LYS A 105 -4.68 -13.88 -11.13
C LYS A 105 -3.58 -13.17 -10.33
N LEU A 106 -2.47 -12.87 -10.98
CA LEU A 106 -1.27 -12.27 -10.34
C LEU A 106 -1.54 -10.91 -9.66
N GLU A 107 -2.36 -10.04 -10.28
CA GLU A 107 -2.74 -8.74 -9.69
C GLU A 107 -3.59 -8.90 -8.41
N ASP A 108 -4.36 -9.98 -8.31
CA ASP A 108 -5.14 -10.29 -7.10
C ASP A 108 -4.23 -10.78 -5.97
N ILE A 109 -3.12 -11.46 -6.30
CA ILE A 109 -2.10 -11.93 -5.33
C ILE A 109 -1.39 -10.75 -4.68
N ASP A 110 -0.84 -9.82 -5.47
CA ASP A 110 -0.13 -8.63 -4.97
C ASP A 110 -1.00 -7.81 -4.02
N ASN A 111 -2.26 -7.58 -4.39
CA ASN A 111 -3.22 -6.84 -3.57
C ASN A 111 -3.52 -7.57 -2.25
N LYS A 112 -3.67 -8.89 -2.30
CA LYS A 112 -3.92 -9.72 -1.13
C LYS A 112 -2.73 -9.69 -0.17
N ILE A 113 -1.51 -9.89 -0.67
CA ILE A 113 -0.27 -9.84 0.11
C ILE A 113 -0.13 -8.48 0.80
N ILE A 114 -0.31 -7.39 0.07
CA ILE A 114 -0.22 -6.03 0.62
C ILE A 114 -1.23 -5.83 1.74
N THR A 115 -2.46 -6.32 1.57
CA THR A 115 -3.51 -6.17 2.58
C THR A 115 -3.18 -6.99 3.83
N GLU A 116 -2.69 -8.23 3.68
CA GLU A 116 -2.30 -9.09 4.79
C GLU A 116 -1.11 -8.53 5.59
N VAL A 117 -0.09 -8.00 4.91
CA VAL A 117 1.15 -7.52 5.56
C VAL A 117 1.00 -6.10 6.10
N LEU A 118 0.40 -5.18 5.34
CA LEU A 118 0.35 -3.75 5.70
C LEU A 118 -0.93 -3.36 6.43
N SER A 119 -1.99 -4.16 6.34
CA SER A 119 -3.27 -3.93 7.01
C SER A 119 -3.72 -5.13 7.84
N PRO A 120 -2.89 -5.62 8.80
CA PRO A 120 -3.36 -6.62 9.74
C PRO A 120 -4.57 -6.04 10.46
N LYS A 121 -5.69 -6.78 10.44
CA LYS A 121 -7.03 -6.39 10.90
C LYS A 121 -7.00 -5.25 11.94
N ARG A 122 -7.56 -4.10 11.55
CA ARG A 122 -7.76 -2.92 12.42
C ARG A 122 -8.82 -3.16 13.48
#